data_AF-A0A3P7KM84-F1
#
_entry.id   AF-A0A3P7KM84-F1
#
_cell.length_a   1.000
_cell.length_b   1.000
_cell.length_c   1.000
_cell.angle_alpha   90.00
_cell.angle_beta   90.00
_cell.angle_gamma   90.00
#
_symmetry.space_group_name_H-M   'P 1'
#
loop_
_entity.id
_entity.type
_entity.pdbx_description
1 polymer ?
#
loop_
_entity_poly.entity_id
_entity_poly.type
_entity_poly.pdbx_seq_one_letter_code
_entity_poly.pdbx_strand_id
1 'polypeptide(L)'
;MNLLDYRVRLTTLLNEDGTSTSSRQKMELITKRFYTDLFHSSVSVSNLVILTGEIPPRILLAEVRAAIQTMKAATAPGRTMFRSTSYEL
;
A
#
# COMPACT_ATOMS: atom_id res chain seq x y z
N MET A 1 -3.52 -1.88 4.90
CA MET A 1 -3.81 -0.46 4.65
C MET A 1 -4.35 0.15 5.92
N ASN A 2 -3.60 1.06 6.56
CA ASN A 2 -3.97 1.64 7.86
C ASN A 2 -4.89 2.85 7.65
N LEU A 3 -5.95 2.97 8.47
CA LEU A 3 -6.92 4.06 8.39
C LEU A 3 -6.27 5.46 8.59
N LEU A 4 -5.06 5.47 9.14
CA LEU A 4 -4.37 6.68 9.55
C LEU A 4 -3.48 7.29 8.45
N ASP A 5 -3.14 6.54 7.40
CA ASP A 5 -2.25 6.99 6.33
C ASP A 5 -2.90 8.00 5.36
N TYR A 6 -4.23 8.12 5.39
CA TYR A 6 -5.01 9.05 4.54
C TYR A 6 -5.55 10.25 5.29
N ARG A 7 -5.01 10.53 6.48
CA ARG A 7 -5.42 11.71 7.26
C ARG A 7 -4.80 12.99 6.72
N VAL A 8 -4.85 13.18 5.39
CA VAL A 8 -4.57 14.44 4.72
C VAL A 8 -5.59 15.43 5.23
N ARG A 9 -5.11 16.42 5.97
CA ARG A 9 -5.96 17.51 6.47
C ARG A 9 -6.37 18.35 5.27
N LEU A 10 -7.66 18.35 4.96
CA LEU A 10 -8.24 19.22 3.94
C LEU A 10 -8.25 20.66 4.49
N THR A 11 -7.32 21.49 4.02
CA THR A 11 -7.12 22.86 4.53
C THR A 11 -7.87 23.92 3.74
N THR A 12 -8.18 23.63 2.47
CA THR A 12 -8.85 24.57 1.56
C THR A 12 -9.73 23.82 0.56
N LEU A 13 -10.79 24.47 0.09
CA LEU A 13 -11.61 24.03 -1.03
C LEU A 13 -11.72 25.11 -2.10
N LEU A 14 -11.89 24.71 -3.35
CA LEU A 14 -12.22 25.62 -4.45
C LEU A 14 -13.74 25.83 -4.48
N ASN A 15 -14.14 27.08 -4.64
CA ASN A 15 -15.50 27.45 -5.02
C ASN A 15 -15.70 27.31 -6.53
N GLU A 16 -16.94 27.46 -6.97
CA GLU A 16 -17.32 27.39 -8.39
C GLU A 16 -16.71 28.50 -9.26
N ASP A 17 -16.39 29.63 -8.66
CA ASP A 17 -15.66 30.73 -9.29
C ASP A 17 -14.14 30.45 -9.40
N GLY A 18 -13.68 29.29 -8.92
CA GLY A 18 -12.27 28.90 -8.88
C GLY A 18 -11.50 29.50 -7.70
N THR A 19 -12.14 30.28 -6.83
CA THR A 19 -11.47 30.88 -5.67
C THR A 19 -11.27 29.86 -4.56
N SER A 20 -10.05 29.74 -4.02
CA SER A 20 -9.78 28.90 -2.86
C SER A 20 -10.26 29.54 -1.55
N THR A 21 -10.86 28.75 -0.66
CA THR A 21 -11.27 29.17 0.69
C THR A 21 -10.82 28.19 1.75
N SER A 22 -10.33 28.72 2.88
CA SER A 22 -10.06 27.98 4.12
C SER A 22 -11.12 28.22 5.20
N SER A 23 -12.12 29.07 4.93
CA SER A 23 -13.22 29.33 5.88
C SER A 23 -14.06 28.07 6.04
N ARG A 24 -14.18 27.58 7.28
CA ARG A 24 -14.97 26.39 7.62
C ARG A 24 -16.40 26.47 7.09
N GLN A 25 -17.11 27.57 7.34
CA GLN A 25 -18.49 27.75 6.91
C GLN A 25 -18.63 27.68 5.38
N LYS A 26 -17.68 28.30 4.65
CA LYS A 26 -17.68 28.25 3.18
C LYS A 26 -17.37 26.84 2.67
N MET A 27 -16.38 26.17 3.27
CA MET A 27 -16.03 24.78 2.93
C MET A 27 -17.20 23.81 3.16
N GLU A 28 -17.92 23.95 4.27
CA GLU A 28 -19.12 23.17 4.57
C GLU A 28 -20.22 23.42 3.54
N LEU A 29 -20.43 24.68 3.13
CA LEU A 29 -21.40 25.04 2.10
C LEU A 29 -21.06 24.44 0.74
N ILE A 30 -19.80 24.55 0.29
CA ILE A 30 -19.31 23.94 -0.96
C ILE A 30 -19.57 22.43 -0.94
N THR A 31 -19.16 21.78 0.15
CA THR A 31 -19.29 20.33 0.31
C THR A 31 -20.76 19.91 0.28
N LYS A 32 -21.63 20.61 1.01
CA LYS A 32 -23.07 20.33 1.04
C LYS A 32 -23.68 20.46 -0.35
N ARG A 33 -23.38 21.53 -1.08
CA ARG A 33 -23.91 21.74 -2.44
C ARG A 33 -23.44 20.64 -3.38
N PHE A 34 -22.14 20.37 -3.42
CA PHE A 34 -21.56 19.33 -4.26
C PHE A 34 -22.24 17.96 -4.06
N TYR A 35 -22.40 17.52 -2.81
CA TYR A 35 -23.02 16.22 -2.54
C TYR A 35 -24.54 16.22 -2.76
N THR A 36 -25.22 17.35 -2.59
CA THR A 36 -26.64 17.48 -2.93
C THR A 36 -26.83 17.33 -4.44
N ASP A 37 -26.03 18.03 -5.23
CA ASP A 37 -26.09 17.98 -6.70
C ASP A 37 -25.73 16.58 -7.20
N LEU A 38 -24.71 15.94 -6.59
CA LEU A 38 -24.33 14.56 -6.88
C LEU A 38 -25.47 13.57 -6.57
N PHE A 39 -26.15 13.73 -5.43
CA PHE A 39 -27.25 12.86 -5.04
C PHE A 39 -28.46 12.96 -5.98
N HIS A 40 -28.73 14.15 -6.51
CA HIS A 40 -29.80 14.37 -7.47
C HIS A 40 -29.39 14.10 -8.93
N SER A 41 -28.11 13.86 -9.18
CA SER A 41 -27.61 13.59 -10.53
C SER A 41 -28.15 12.25 -11.07
N SER A 42 -28.73 12.30 -12.26
CA SER A 42 -29.15 11.12 -13.03
C SER A 42 -28.09 10.68 -14.04
N VAL A 43 -26.90 11.30 -14.01
CA VAL A 43 -25.81 10.98 -14.94
C VAL A 43 -25.36 9.54 -14.70
N SER A 44 -25.52 8.71 -15.73
CA SER A 44 -24.97 7.35 -15.75
C SER A 44 -23.45 7.44 -15.78
N VAL A 45 -22.80 7.07 -14.67
CA VAL A 45 -21.36 6.87 -14.63
C VAL A 45 -21.09 5.42 -15.01
N SER A 46 -20.43 5.20 -16.15
CA SER A 46 -19.90 3.88 -16.48
C SER A 46 -18.96 3.45 -15.36
N ASN A 47 -19.15 2.25 -14.81
CA ASN A 47 -18.30 1.72 -13.74
C ASN A 47 -16.83 1.93 -14.10
N LEU A 48 -16.12 2.68 -13.28
CA LEU A 48 -14.68 2.84 -13.41
C LEU A 48 -14.08 1.44 -13.34
N VAL A 49 -13.53 0.94 -14.44
CA VAL A 49 -12.71 -0.27 -14.42
C VAL A 49 -11.48 0.11 -13.63
N ILE A 50 -11.51 -0.17 -12.32
CA ILE A 50 -10.31 -0.20 -11.51
C ILE A 50 -9.45 -1.25 -12.21
N LEU A 51 -8.41 -0.80 -12.91
CA LEU A 51 -7.41 -1.70 -13.46
C LEU A 51 -6.70 -2.34 -12.26
N THR A 52 -7.25 -3.45 -11.75
CA THR A 52 -6.60 -4.39 -10.83
C THR A 52 -5.44 -5.12 -11.52
N GLY A 53 -4.90 -4.53 -12.58
CA GLY A 53 -3.90 -5.07 -13.49
C GLY A 53 -2.49 -4.59 -13.15
N GLU A 54 -2.22 -4.24 -11.90
CA GLU A 54 -0.83 -4.26 -11.44
C GLU A 54 -0.41 -5.72 -11.36
N ILE A 55 0.03 -6.24 -12.51
CA ILE A 55 0.62 -7.56 -12.63
C ILE A 55 1.82 -7.56 -11.69
N PRO A 56 1.83 -8.39 -10.62
CA PRO A 56 2.99 -8.45 -9.74
C PRO A 56 4.23 -8.76 -10.60
N PRO A 57 5.37 -8.10 -10.33
CA PRO A 57 6.56 -8.29 -11.14
C PRO A 57 6.88 -9.79 -11.19
N ARG A 58 7.07 -10.32 -12.41
CA ARG A 58 7.41 -11.74 -12.58
C ARG A 58 8.73 -11.99 -11.87
N ILE A 59 8.68 -12.76 -10.79
CA ILE A 59 9.88 -13.33 -10.17
C ILE A 59 10.47 -14.30 -11.19
N LEU A 60 11.60 -13.94 -11.79
CA LEU A 60 12.29 -14.79 -12.74
C LEU A 60 13.04 -15.88 -11.99
N LEU A 61 12.76 -17.14 -12.30
CA LEU A 61 13.45 -18.29 -11.68
C LEU A 61 14.97 -18.23 -11.87
N ALA A 62 15.44 -17.58 -12.95
CA ALA A 62 16.86 -17.33 -13.18
C ALA A 62 17.48 -16.39 -12.14
N GLU A 63 16.76 -15.34 -11.74
CA GLU A 63 17.21 -14.37 -10.74
C GLU A 63 17.24 -15.00 -9.34
N VAL A 64 16.23 -15.81 -9.01
CA VAL A 64 16.21 -16.60 -7.76
C VAL A 64 17.40 -17.55 -7.70
N ARG A 65 17.71 -18.25 -8.80
CA ARG A 65 18.88 -19.13 -8.87
C ARG A 65 20.20 -18.37 -8.71
N ALA A 66 20.33 -17.22 -9.37
CA ALA A 66 21.52 -16.37 -9.25
C ALA A 66 21.69 -15.85 -7.81
N ALA A 67 20.62 -15.43 -7.16
CA ALA A 67 20.65 -15.00 -5.76
C ALA A 67 21.10 -16.13 -4.83
N ILE A 68 20.52 -17.33 -4.96
CA ILE A 68 20.93 -18.50 -4.15
C ILE A 68 22.40 -18.87 -4.39
N GLN A 69 22.87 -18.81 -5.64
CA GLN A 69 24.27 -19.11 -5.98
C GLN A 69 25.26 -18.06 -5.45
N THR A 70 24.83 -16.79 -5.35
CA THR A 70 25.67 -15.68 -4.87
C THR A 70 25.60 -15.49 -3.36
N MET A 71 24.62 -16.11 -2.68
CA MET A 71 24.56 -16.14 -1.23
C MET A 71 25.77 -16.89 -0.67
N LYS A 72 26.55 -16.21 0.18
CA LYS A 72 27.64 -16.86 0.92
C LYS A 72 27.06 -17.95 1.82
N ALA A 73 27.71 -19.12 1.84
CA ALA A 73 27.35 -20.19 2.75
C ALA A 73 27.41 -19.68 4.21
N ALA A 74 26.26 -19.65 4.88
CA ALA A 74 26.23 -19.38 6.30
C ALA A 74 26.68 -20.64 7.04
N THR A 75 27.67 -20.52 7.93
CA THR A 75 28.00 -21.59 8.87
C THR A 75 26.81 -21.78 9.80
N ALA A 76 26.15 -22.94 9.72
CA ALA A 76 25.12 -23.30 10.68
C ALA A 76 25.72 -23.25 12.10
N PRO A 77 25.07 -22.60 13.08
CA PRO A 77 25.55 -22.58 14.45
C PRO A 77 25.30 -23.95 15.07
N GLY A 78 26.22 -24.89 14.85
CA GLY A 78 26.01 -26.28 15.27
C GLY A 78 27.20 -27.18 14.99
N ARG A 79 28.34 -26.94 15.63
CA ARG A 79 29.40 -27.95 15.80
C ARG A 79 29.66 -28.17 17.28
N THR A 80 28.82 -28.95 17.93
CA THR A 80 29.11 -29.53 19.24
C THR A 80 29.71 -30.92 19.02
N MET A 81 31.02 -31.07 19.20
CA MET A 81 31.63 -32.39 19.29
C MET A 81 31.15 -33.08 20.57
N PHE A 82 30.32 -34.12 20.45
CA PHE A 82 30.14 -35.06 21.55
C PHE A 82 31.29 -36.06 21.50
N ARG A 83 32.22 -35.92 22.44
CA ARG A 83 33.29 -36.89 22.71
C ARG A 83 32.66 -38.12 23.35
N SER A 84 32.49 -39.20 22.59
CA SER A 84 32.17 -40.52 23.12
C SER A 84 33.37 -41.04 23.91
N THR A 85 33.25 -41.11 25.24
CA THR A 85 34.13 -41.95 26.07
C THR A 85 33.72 -43.40 25.90
N SER A 86 34.66 -44.24 25.47
CA SER A 86 34.54 -45.70 25.43
C SER A 86 34.34 -46.28 26.82
N TYR A 87 33.46 -47.27 26.93
CA TYR A 87 33.55 -48.32 27.96
C TYR A 87 33.72 -49.65 27.21
N GLU A 88 34.91 -50.24 27.35
CA GLU A 88 35.16 -51.64 27.01
C GLU A 88 34.49 -52.55 28.07
N LEU A 89 34.09 -53.74 27.64
CA LEU A 89 33.42 -54.80 28.40
C LEU A 89 34.19 -55.27 29.64
#